data_AF-A0AA39J0H5-F1
#
_entry.id   AF-A0AA39J0H5-F1
#
_cell.length_a   1.000
_cell.length_b   1.000
_cell.length_c   1.000
_cell.angle_alpha   90.00
_cell.angle_beta   90.00
_cell.angle_gamma   90.00
#
_symmetry.space_group_name_H-M   'P 1'
#
loop_
_entity.id
_entity.type
_entity.pdbx_description
1 polymer ?
#
loop_
_entity_poly.entity_id
_entity_poly.type
_entity_poly.pdbx_seq_one_letter_code
_entity_poly.pdbx_strand_id
1 'polypeptide(L)'
;MEKLIKSARDGSFEAMMALASQAGKNRRAHEAFFRVMEENLKFNTTSIQDLKRGRLPLMPSLDPKDALNLSCTSMLALATGIRYKYLLQPVCIADTASSMLPLMPAIPFWVSLFCEHIILPSRTLEFEFDFHKAVVLILAWVTNQNKLQPKVLTDYLPFLWFHPPAGYTKYSLDDAQAVFTAVDHALLGCNSTSLRDILVRRLAENSTLTANLIVQFIVDVFAHVPEESDMKLPIYQCFSTVASSTLQLASRSLPIHTALLKNNSIQWMSRVLRFATQGARFTYVVLRVATDCASKCLLYIIRVMEDGHSYIRQLLGCDILRYLLKACRNLHAHPELMDRELK
;
A
#
# COMPACT_ATOMS: atom_id res chain seq x y z
N MET A 1 -18.83 13.93 22.19
CA MET A 1 -18.75 12.90 21.14
C MET A 1 -19.99 12.89 20.25
N GLU A 2 -21.21 12.87 20.79
CA GLU A 2 -22.45 12.88 19.98
C GLU A 2 -22.59 14.09 19.05
N LYS A 3 -22.26 15.30 19.53
CA LYS A 3 -22.23 16.52 18.68
C LYS A 3 -21.25 16.38 17.51
N LEU A 4 -20.10 15.75 17.74
CA LEU A 4 -19.09 15.49 16.72
C LEU A 4 -19.60 14.49 15.68
N ILE A 5 -20.22 13.38 16.13
CA ILE A 5 -20.81 12.35 15.25
C ILE A 5 -21.91 12.95 14.39
N LYS A 6 -22.81 13.74 15.00
CA LYS A 6 -23.89 14.43 14.27
C LYS A 6 -23.33 15.38 13.23
N SER A 7 -22.37 16.23 13.60
CA SER A 7 -21.74 17.17 12.68
C SER A 7 -21.00 16.48 11.53
N ALA A 8 -20.38 15.32 11.79
CA ALA A 8 -19.71 14.53 10.76
C ALA A 8 -20.70 13.87 9.78
N ARG A 9 -21.86 13.41 10.27
CA ARG A 9 -22.98 12.93 9.42
C ARG A 9 -23.58 14.06 8.58
N ASP A 10 -23.66 15.26 9.15
CA ASP A 10 -24.15 16.47 8.48
C ASP A 10 -23.14 17.07 7.48
N GLY A 11 -21.99 16.42 7.23
CA GLY A 11 -21.03 16.82 6.20
C GLY A 11 -19.94 17.79 6.64
N SER A 12 -19.81 18.10 7.94
CA SER A 12 -18.69 18.94 8.40
C SER A 12 -17.36 18.19 8.25
N PHE A 13 -16.46 18.82 7.49
CA PHE A 13 -15.12 18.34 7.27
C PHE A 13 -14.30 18.26 8.56
N GLU A 14 -14.28 19.33 9.35
CA GLU A 14 -13.49 19.36 10.59
C GLU A 14 -13.96 18.28 11.56
N ALA A 15 -15.28 18.07 11.63
CA ALA A 15 -15.86 17.03 12.46
C ALA A 15 -15.46 15.62 12.00
N MET A 16 -15.49 15.35 10.69
CA MET A 16 -15.05 14.08 10.11
C MET A 16 -13.56 13.81 10.35
N MET A 17 -12.70 14.80 10.13
CA MET A 17 -11.26 14.67 10.32
C MET A 17 -10.88 14.49 11.80
N ALA A 18 -11.53 15.23 12.70
CA ALA A 18 -11.36 15.05 14.14
C ALA A 18 -11.82 13.66 14.59
N LEU A 19 -12.93 13.15 14.04
CA LEU A 19 -13.41 11.80 14.33
C LEU A 19 -12.43 10.72 13.82
N ALA A 20 -11.88 10.88 12.61
CA ALA A 20 -10.84 9.99 12.06
C ALA A 20 -9.57 9.96 12.92
N SER A 21 -9.11 11.13 13.39
CA SER A 21 -7.96 11.22 14.30
C SER A 21 -8.20 10.53 15.65
N GLN A 22 -9.43 10.62 16.18
CA GLN A 22 -9.80 9.98 17.44
C GLN A 22 -10.04 8.46 17.30
N ALA A 23 -10.41 7.98 16.11
CA ALA A 23 -10.69 6.56 15.84
C ALA A 23 -9.47 5.65 16.06
N GLY A 24 -8.24 6.19 16.00
CA GLY A 24 -7.02 5.46 16.35
C GLY A 24 -6.74 5.38 17.85
N LYS A 25 -7.39 6.22 18.66
CA LYS A 25 -7.09 6.39 20.10
C LYS A 25 -8.18 5.85 21.02
N ASN A 26 -9.41 5.72 20.53
CA ASN A 26 -10.57 5.36 21.35
C ASN A 26 -11.51 4.41 20.59
N ARG A 27 -11.85 3.27 21.21
CA ARG A 27 -12.77 2.27 20.64
C ARG A 27 -14.16 2.83 20.31
N ARG A 28 -14.73 3.69 21.16
CA ARG A 28 -16.04 4.31 20.88
C ARG A 28 -15.97 5.25 19.69
N ALA A 29 -14.87 6.00 19.55
CA ALA A 29 -14.64 6.85 18.39
C ALA A 29 -14.41 6.00 17.13
N HIS A 30 -13.76 4.84 17.27
CA HIS A 30 -13.57 3.88 16.18
C HIS A 30 -14.91 3.37 15.63
N GLU A 31 -15.75 2.82 16.50
CA GLU A 31 -17.07 2.31 16.11
C GLU A 31 -17.95 3.42 15.52
N ALA A 32 -17.93 4.62 16.13
CA ALA A 32 -18.65 5.77 15.61
C ALA A 32 -18.15 6.22 14.24
N PHE A 33 -16.83 6.25 14.03
CA PHE A 33 -16.21 6.62 12.76
C PHE A 33 -16.67 5.70 11.63
N PHE A 34 -16.57 4.38 11.81
CA PHE A 34 -16.97 3.42 10.78
C PHE A 34 -18.47 3.46 10.48
N ARG A 35 -19.33 3.72 11.49
CA ARG A 35 -20.77 3.93 11.25
C ARG A 35 -21.05 5.17 10.41
N VAL A 36 -20.36 6.29 10.67
CA VAL A 36 -20.51 7.51 9.86
C VAL A 36 -20.00 7.28 8.44
N MET A 37 -18.86 6.59 8.28
CA MET A 37 -18.35 6.25 6.95
C MET A 37 -19.31 5.34 6.18
N GLU A 38 -19.92 4.35 6.85
CA GLU A 38 -20.90 3.47 6.22
C GLU A 38 -22.10 4.26 5.71
N GLU A 39 -22.69 5.11 6.56
CA GLU A 39 -23.84 5.93 6.18
C GLU A 39 -23.53 6.89 5.03
N ASN A 40 -22.40 7.60 5.12
CA ASN A 40 -22.03 8.62 4.15
C ASN A 40 -21.59 8.01 2.80
N LEU A 41 -20.94 6.84 2.81
CA LEU A 41 -20.42 6.20 1.59
C LEU A 41 -21.44 5.24 0.94
N LYS A 42 -22.54 4.89 1.63
CA LYS A 42 -23.67 4.09 1.09
C LYS A 42 -24.50 4.85 0.04
N PHE A 43 -23.93 5.89 -0.57
CA PHE A 43 -24.59 6.70 -1.58
C PHE A 43 -25.34 5.84 -2.61
N ASN A 44 -26.59 6.22 -2.86
CA ASN A 44 -27.55 5.42 -3.61
C ASN A 44 -27.01 5.13 -5.03
N THR A 45 -26.91 3.85 -5.37
CA THR A 45 -26.46 3.36 -6.68
C THR A 45 -27.20 3.99 -7.86
N THR A 46 -28.44 4.46 -7.66
CA THR A 46 -29.25 5.13 -8.70
C THR A 46 -28.70 6.50 -9.10
N SER A 47 -28.40 7.39 -8.14
CA SER A 47 -27.85 8.72 -8.41
C SER A 47 -26.50 8.65 -9.11
N ILE A 48 -25.73 7.60 -8.80
CA ILE A 48 -24.46 7.22 -9.42
C ILE A 48 -24.61 6.70 -10.86
N GLN A 49 -25.63 5.88 -11.14
CA GLN A 49 -25.89 5.40 -12.50
C GLN A 49 -26.23 6.56 -13.42
N ASP A 50 -26.86 7.61 -12.89
CA ASP A 50 -27.06 8.87 -13.60
C ASP A 50 -25.72 9.61 -13.84
N LEU A 51 -24.76 9.57 -12.90
CA LEU A 51 -23.38 10.07 -13.10
C LEU A 51 -22.69 9.35 -14.27
N LYS A 52 -22.74 8.00 -14.29
CA LYS A 52 -22.13 7.17 -15.34
C LYS A 52 -22.76 7.38 -16.73
N ARG A 53 -24.00 7.89 -16.77
CA ARG A 53 -24.71 8.24 -18.01
C ARG A 53 -24.46 9.69 -18.45
N GLY A 54 -23.51 10.40 -17.83
CA GLY A 54 -23.13 11.76 -18.19
C GLY A 54 -24.15 12.83 -17.78
N ARG A 55 -25.03 12.54 -16.79
CA ARG A 55 -26.12 13.43 -16.38
C ARG A 55 -25.81 14.19 -15.09
N LEU A 56 -24.64 14.81 -14.97
CA LEU A 56 -24.40 15.76 -13.89
C LEU A 56 -24.71 17.20 -14.29
N PRO A 57 -25.07 18.07 -13.33
CA PRO A 57 -25.03 19.50 -13.54
C PRO A 57 -23.56 19.93 -13.77
N LEU A 58 -23.36 20.85 -14.70
CA LEU A 58 -22.07 21.50 -14.97
C LEU A 58 -21.48 22.29 -13.77
N MET A 59 -22.25 22.47 -12.68
CA MET A 59 -21.79 23.17 -11.48
C MET A 59 -21.87 22.29 -10.25
N PRO A 60 -20.77 22.13 -9.49
CA PRO A 60 -20.82 21.37 -8.26
C PRO A 60 -21.42 22.20 -7.11
N SER A 61 -22.27 21.55 -6.30
CA SER A 61 -22.95 22.16 -5.16
C SER A 61 -21.96 22.65 -4.09
N LEU A 62 -22.27 23.78 -3.45
CA LEU A 62 -21.54 24.27 -2.26
C LEU A 62 -22.09 23.68 -0.95
N ASP A 63 -23.22 22.97 -1.01
CA ASP A 63 -23.81 22.33 0.17
C ASP A 63 -22.91 21.18 0.65
N PRO A 64 -22.38 21.21 1.90
CA PRO A 64 -21.60 20.11 2.45
C PRO A 64 -22.43 18.81 2.59
N LYS A 65 -23.76 18.90 2.60
CA LYS A 65 -24.68 17.76 2.61
C LYS A 65 -24.97 17.20 1.22
N ASP A 66 -24.52 17.89 0.17
CA ASP A 66 -24.51 17.30 -1.16
C ASP A 66 -23.76 15.98 -1.12
N ALA A 67 -24.35 14.97 -1.75
CA ALA A 67 -23.87 13.63 -1.54
C ALA A 67 -22.50 13.35 -2.17
N LEU A 68 -22.11 14.09 -3.22
CA LEU A 68 -20.75 14.01 -3.78
C LEU A 68 -19.75 14.67 -2.82
N ASN A 69 -20.08 15.84 -2.27
CA ASN A 69 -19.25 16.52 -1.26
C ASN A 69 -19.09 15.66 0.00
N LEU A 70 -20.19 15.11 0.51
CA LEU A 70 -20.20 14.25 1.69
C LEU A 70 -19.35 12.99 1.48
N SER A 71 -19.49 12.34 0.32
CA SER A 71 -18.74 11.13 -0.02
C SER A 71 -17.25 11.41 -0.23
N CYS A 72 -16.92 12.50 -0.92
CA CYS A 72 -15.56 12.99 -1.09
C CYS A 72 -14.87 13.22 0.28
N THR A 73 -15.55 13.97 1.15
CA THR A 73 -15.05 14.29 2.49
C THR A 73 -14.90 13.05 3.36
N SER A 74 -15.83 12.09 3.22
CA SER A 74 -15.77 10.80 3.93
C SER A 74 -14.62 9.92 3.43
N MET A 75 -14.35 9.89 2.13
CA MET A 75 -13.18 9.18 1.57
C MET A 75 -11.87 9.76 2.10
N LEU A 76 -11.77 11.08 2.26
CA LEU A 76 -10.58 11.71 2.87
C LEU A 76 -10.42 11.35 4.33
N ALA A 77 -11.50 11.45 5.10
CA ALA A 77 -11.50 11.10 6.51
C ALA A 77 -11.11 9.63 6.68
N LEU A 78 -11.60 8.75 5.81
CA LEU A 78 -11.22 7.34 5.73
C LEU A 78 -9.73 7.16 5.44
N ALA A 79 -9.20 7.78 4.39
CA ALA A 79 -7.77 7.69 4.07
C ALA A 79 -6.88 8.20 5.22
N THR A 80 -7.30 9.28 5.88
CA THR A 80 -6.60 9.85 7.04
C THR A 80 -6.60 8.88 8.22
N GLY A 81 -7.77 8.32 8.55
CA GLY A 81 -7.92 7.33 9.61
C GLY A 81 -7.08 6.06 9.33
N ILE A 82 -7.06 5.61 8.08
CA ILE A 82 -6.23 4.48 7.63
C ILE A 82 -4.75 4.81 7.80
N ARG A 83 -4.27 5.96 7.30
CA ARG A 83 -2.85 6.36 7.39
C ARG A 83 -2.33 6.31 8.83
N TYR A 84 -3.08 6.85 9.79
CA TYR A 84 -2.69 6.81 11.20
C TYR A 84 -2.61 5.38 11.77
N LYS A 85 -3.48 4.47 11.33
CA LYS A 85 -3.56 3.10 11.86
C LYS A 85 -2.63 2.11 11.14
N TYR A 86 -2.45 2.26 9.83
CA TYR A 86 -1.69 1.32 8.99
C TYR A 86 -0.21 1.65 8.89
N LEU A 87 0.15 2.94 8.74
CA LEU A 87 1.53 3.36 8.51
C LEU A 87 2.27 3.73 9.80
N LEU A 88 1.56 4.20 10.84
CA LEU A 88 2.19 4.73 12.07
C LEU A 88 2.06 3.82 13.30
N GLN A 89 1.06 2.92 13.38
CA GLN A 89 0.85 2.07 14.56
C GLN A 89 0.38 0.64 14.20
N PRO A 90 1.29 -0.31 13.95
CA PRO A 90 0.96 -1.68 13.52
C PRO A 90 0.31 -2.56 14.61
N VAL A 91 0.05 -2.04 15.82
CA VAL A 91 -0.32 -2.84 17.00
C VAL A 91 -1.80 -3.29 17.00
N CYS A 92 -2.67 -2.73 16.16
CA CYS A 92 -4.12 -3.01 16.21
C CYS A 92 -4.71 -3.56 14.90
N ILE A 93 -4.09 -4.59 14.33
CA ILE A 93 -4.59 -5.28 13.12
C ILE A 93 -5.73 -6.26 13.43
N ALA A 94 -5.82 -6.76 14.67
CA ALA A 94 -6.72 -7.88 14.99
C ALA A 94 -8.23 -7.57 14.90
N ASP A 95 -8.65 -6.30 14.98
CA ASP A 95 -10.08 -5.92 15.09
C ASP A 95 -10.62 -5.11 13.91
N THR A 96 -9.80 -4.82 12.89
CA THR A 96 -10.27 -4.02 11.73
C THR A 96 -11.16 -4.79 10.77
N ALA A 97 -11.01 -6.10 10.63
CA ALA A 97 -11.74 -6.87 9.62
C ALA A 97 -13.28 -6.82 9.82
N SER A 98 -13.76 -6.72 11.06
CA SER A 98 -15.19 -6.65 11.39
C SER A 98 -15.82 -5.29 11.04
N SER A 99 -15.09 -4.19 11.27
CA SER A 99 -15.54 -2.83 10.96
C SER A 99 -15.42 -2.48 9.47
N MET A 100 -14.77 -3.34 8.70
CA MET A 100 -14.50 -3.17 7.26
C MET A 100 -15.61 -3.70 6.36
N LEU A 101 -16.27 -4.78 6.77
CA LEU A 101 -17.25 -5.50 5.96
C LEU A 101 -18.36 -4.59 5.39
N PRO A 102 -18.88 -3.61 6.15
CA PRO A 102 -19.91 -2.71 5.64
C PRO A 102 -19.44 -1.72 4.57
N LEU A 103 -18.14 -1.38 4.54
CA LEU A 103 -17.57 -0.42 3.57
C LEU A 103 -17.13 -1.06 2.25
N MET A 104 -16.94 -2.38 2.23
CA MET A 104 -16.44 -3.13 1.06
C MET A 104 -17.26 -2.95 -0.22
N PRO A 105 -18.60 -2.74 -0.19
CA PRO A 105 -19.35 -2.46 -1.42
C PRO A 105 -19.11 -1.05 -1.96
N ALA A 106 -18.96 -0.05 -1.07
CA ALA A 106 -18.87 1.36 -1.44
C ALA A 106 -17.47 1.76 -1.93
N ILE A 107 -16.42 1.22 -1.31
CA ILE A 107 -15.04 1.62 -1.61
C ILE A 107 -14.59 1.32 -3.05
N PRO A 108 -14.73 0.08 -3.59
CA PRO A 108 -14.38 -0.24 -4.97
C PRO A 108 -15.14 0.63 -5.97
N PHE A 109 -16.39 0.95 -5.63
CA PHE A 109 -17.23 1.83 -6.43
C PHE A 109 -16.63 3.26 -6.49
N TRP A 110 -16.29 3.87 -5.35
CA TRP A 110 -15.70 5.22 -5.32
C TRP A 110 -14.33 5.27 -5.98
N VAL A 111 -13.50 4.24 -5.79
CA VAL A 111 -12.23 4.10 -6.50
C VAL A 111 -12.46 3.98 -8.01
N SER A 112 -13.48 3.24 -8.45
CA SER A 112 -13.83 3.12 -9.87
C SER A 112 -14.23 4.46 -10.49
N LEU A 113 -15.00 5.27 -9.75
CA LEU A 113 -15.41 6.58 -10.23
C LEU A 113 -14.19 7.47 -10.47
N PHE A 114 -13.19 7.43 -9.58
CA PHE A 114 -11.94 8.18 -9.74
C PHE A 114 -11.16 7.75 -10.98
N CYS A 115 -10.98 6.44 -11.16
CA CYS A 115 -10.21 5.93 -12.30
C CYS A 115 -10.95 6.07 -13.64
N GLU A 116 -12.29 6.14 -13.63
CA GLU A 116 -13.08 6.22 -14.87
C GLU A 116 -13.50 7.66 -15.23
N HIS A 117 -13.74 8.59 -14.28
CA HIS A 117 -14.32 9.91 -14.56
C HIS A 117 -13.96 10.96 -13.48
N ILE A 118 -13.05 11.89 -13.77
CA ILE A 118 -12.69 13.02 -12.88
C ILE A 118 -13.86 14.00 -12.81
N ILE A 119 -14.75 13.81 -11.83
CA ILE A 119 -15.66 14.85 -11.36
C ILE A 119 -15.22 15.15 -9.94
N LEU A 120 -14.33 16.13 -9.85
CA LEU A 120 -13.92 16.70 -8.59
C LEU A 120 -15.00 17.70 -8.14
N PRO A 121 -15.48 17.66 -6.89
CA PRO A 121 -16.44 18.65 -6.40
C PRO A 121 -15.85 20.08 -6.40
N SER A 122 -16.72 21.10 -6.44
CA SER A 122 -16.38 22.54 -6.63
C SER A 122 -15.50 23.10 -5.55
N ARG A 123 -15.52 22.48 -4.36
CA ARG A 123 -14.70 22.90 -3.23
C ARG A 123 -13.25 22.40 -3.33
N THR A 124 -12.83 21.76 -4.43
CA THR A 124 -11.43 21.36 -4.63
C THR A 124 -10.43 22.51 -4.53
N LEU A 125 -10.83 23.77 -4.74
CA LEU A 125 -9.96 24.93 -4.52
C LEU A 125 -9.80 25.34 -3.04
N GLU A 126 -10.73 24.95 -2.16
CA GLU A 126 -10.61 25.16 -0.71
C GLU A 126 -9.80 24.05 -0.02
N PHE A 127 -9.50 22.97 -0.75
CA PHE A 127 -8.80 21.82 -0.21
C PHE A 127 -7.51 21.59 -1.02
N GLU A 128 -6.33 21.66 -0.37
CA GLU A 128 -5.07 21.09 -0.91
C GLU A 128 -5.16 19.55 -0.97
N PHE A 129 -6.18 19.05 -1.66
CA PHE A 129 -6.61 17.67 -1.60
C PHE A 129 -5.84 16.87 -2.62
N ASP A 130 -4.91 16.07 -2.16
CA ASP A 130 -4.26 15.09 -3.02
C ASP A 130 -5.11 13.81 -3.08
N PHE A 131 -6.10 13.83 -3.98
CA PHE A 131 -7.13 12.78 -4.12
C PHE A 131 -6.53 11.44 -4.51
N HIS A 132 -5.41 11.52 -5.21
CA HIS A 132 -4.59 10.38 -5.59
C HIS A 132 -4.09 9.64 -4.35
N LYS A 133 -3.52 10.37 -3.36
CA LYS A 133 -3.05 9.77 -2.10
C LYS A 133 -4.14 9.02 -1.36
N ALA A 134 -5.33 9.61 -1.28
CA ALA A 134 -6.46 8.98 -0.60
C ALA A 134 -6.88 7.66 -1.27
N VAL A 135 -6.96 7.65 -2.60
CA VAL A 135 -7.31 6.46 -3.38
C VAL A 135 -6.25 5.37 -3.23
N VAL A 136 -4.97 5.71 -3.32
CA VAL A 136 -3.87 4.76 -3.16
C VAL A 136 -3.88 4.12 -1.77
N LEU A 137 -4.03 4.92 -0.70
CA LEU A 137 -4.07 4.42 0.67
C LEU A 137 -5.27 3.49 0.91
N ILE A 138 -6.43 3.87 0.40
CA ILE A 138 -7.64 3.04 0.50
C ILE A 138 -7.46 1.74 -0.29
N LEU A 139 -6.81 1.76 -1.45
CA LEU A 139 -6.50 0.56 -2.21
C LEU A 139 -5.51 -0.36 -1.50
N ALA A 140 -4.43 0.17 -0.95
CA ALA A 140 -3.48 -0.59 -0.15
C ALA A 140 -4.16 -1.30 1.03
N TRP A 141 -5.15 -0.62 1.62
CA TRP A 141 -5.93 -1.15 2.72
C TRP A 141 -6.93 -2.23 2.30
N VAL A 142 -7.66 -2.03 1.19
CA VAL A 142 -8.70 -2.97 0.73
C VAL A 142 -8.09 -4.21 0.08
N THR A 143 -6.97 -4.07 -0.64
CA THR A 143 -6.22 -5.20 -1.22
C THR A 143 -5.81 -6.22 -0.15
N ASN A 144 -5.50 -5.77 1.07
CA ASN A 144 -5.15 -6.68 2.17
C ASN A 144 -6.34 -7.55 2.64
N GLN A 145 -7.58 -7.25 2.26
CA GLN A 145 -8.76 -8.03 2.66
C GLN A 145 -9.17 -9.10 1.63
N ASN A 146 -8.49 -9.20 0.49
CA ASN A 146 -8.75 -10.20 -0.56
C ASN A 146 -10.20 -10.21 -1.10
N LYS A 147 -10.93 -9.09 -0.98
CA LYS A 147 -12.36 -8.96 -1.37
C LYS A 147 -12.59 -7.93 -2.49
N LEU A 148 -11.59 -7.67 -3.31
CA LEU A 148 -11.68 -6.64 -4.35
C LEU A 148 -12.47 -7.09 -5.57
N GLN A 149 -13.15 -6.13 -6.17
CA GLN A 149 -13.75 -6.31 -7.49
C GLN A 149 -12.66 -6.54 -8.53
N PRO A 150 -12.89 -7.44 -9.52
CA PRO A 150 -11.92 -7.75 -10.57
C PRO A 150 -11.33 -6.50 -11.24
N LYS A 151 -12.17 -5.52 -11.58
CA LYS A 151 -11.78 -4.31 -12.30
C LYS A 151 -10.76 -3.45 -11.54
N VAL A 152 -10.85 -3.44 -10.20
CA VAL A 152 -9.89 -2.72 -9.37
C VAL A 152 -8.50 -3.33 -9.50
N LEU A 153 -8.42 -4.65 -9.53
CA LEU A 153 -7.16 -5.38 -9.66
C LEU A 153 -6.61 -5.34 -11.09
N THR A 154 -7.47 -5.44 -12.10
CA THR A 154 -7.02 -5.58 -13.49
C THR A 154 -6.81 -4.27 -14.23
N ASP A 155 -7.51 -3.21 -13.85
CA ASP A 155 -7.50 -1.95 -14.60
C ASP A 155 -6.94 -0.80 -13.75
N TYR A 156 -7.45 -0.62 -12.53
CA TYR A 156 -7.12 0.56 -11.73
C TYR A 156 -5.78 0.47 -11.01
N LEU A 157 -5.44 -0.70 -10.48
CA LEU A 157 -4.15 -0.88 -9.82
C LEU A 157 -2.97 -0.74 -10.79
N PRO A 158 -2.99 -1.33 -12.01
CA PRO A 158 -2.00 -1.01 -13.04
C PRO A 158 -2.01 0.46 -13.47
N PHE A 159 -3.19 1.08 -13.59
CA PHE A 159 -3.27 2.50 -13.91
C PHE A 159 -2.53 3.34 -12.86
N LEU A 160 -2.83 3.17 -11.59
CA LEU A 160 -2.16 3.89 -10.51
C LEU A 160 -0.66 3.56 -10.46
N TRP A 161 -0.26 2.31 -10.70
CA TRP A 161 1.15 1.95 -10.77
C TRP A 161 1.94 2.83 -11.76
N PHE A 162 1.35 3.17 -12.91
CA PHE A 162 2.02 3.95 -13.96
C PHE A 162 1.75 5.46 -13.94
N HIS A 163 0.74 5.94 -13.21
CA HIS A 163 0.28 7.32 -13.29
C HIS A 163 0.34 8.03 -11.92
N PRO A 164 1.47 8.71 -11.60
CA PRO A 164 1.55 9.55 -10.41
C PRO A 164 0.54 10.71 -10.45
N PRO A 165 0.34 11.42 -9.32
CA PRO A 165 -0.61 12.52 -9.25
C PRO A 165 -0.35 13.60 -10.32
N ALA A 166 -1.40 14.25 -10.80
CA ALA A 166 -1.30 15.28 -11.83
C ALA A 166 -0.34 16.41 -11.39
N GLY A 167 0.56 16.82 -12.29
CA GLY A 167 1.60 17.81 -12.00
C GLY A 167 2.89 17.25 -11.39
N TYR A 168 2.94 15.94 -11.10
CA TYR A 168 4.13 15.27 -10.57
C TYR A 168 4.70 14.26 -11.56
N THR A 169 6.03 14.21 -11.66
CA THR A 169 6.76 13.24 -12.49
C THR A 169 7.03 11.92 -11.76
N LYS A 170 6.90 11.90 -10.42
CA LYS A 170 7.03 10.71 -9.57
C LYS A 170 6.18 10.81 -8.31
N TYR A 171 5.95 9.67 -7.68
CA TYR A 171 5.29 9.57 -6.38
C TYR A 171 6.13 10.19 -5.25
N SER A 172 5.44 10.70 -4.21
CA SER A 172 6.08 10.87 -2.90
C SER A 172 6.40 9.49 -2.31
N LEU A 173 7.33 9.41 -1.37
CA LEU A 173 7.74 8.12 -0.78
C LEU A 173 6.56 7.38 -0.13
N ASP A 174 5.71 8.11 0.59
CA ASP A 174 4.53 7.56 1.26
C ASP A 174 3.53 6.97 0.26
N ASP A 175 3.28 7.68 -0.84
CA ASP A 175 2.32 7.25 -1.85
C ASP A 175 2.86 6.07 -2.65
N ALA A 176 4.16 6.11 -2.98
CA ALA A 176 4.84 4.99 -3.59
C ALA A 176 4.74 3.75 -2.68
N GLN A 177 5.02 3.89 -1.38
CA GLN A 177 4.91 2.78 -0.43
C GLN A 177 3.48 2.20 -0.43
N ALA A 178 2.45 3.05 -0.46
CA ALA A 178 1.07 2.60 -0.48
C ALA A 178 0.71 1.90 -1.81
N VAL A 179 1.14 2.41 -2.97
CA VAL A 179 0.97 1.74 -4.27
C VAL A 179 1.65 0.36 -4.27
N PHE A 180 2.92 0.30 -3.82
CA PHE A 180 3.66 -0.95 -3.72
C PHE A 180 3.00 -1.95 -2.78
N THR A 181 2.49 -1.49 -1.64
CA THR A 181 1.76 -2.33 -0.68
C THR A 181 0.49 -2.91 -1.32
N ALA A 182 -0.25 -2.08 -2.09
CA ALA A 182 -1.44 -2.53 -2.79
C ALA A 182 -1.13 -3.62 -3.83
N VAL A 183 -0.06 -3.42 -4.62
CA VAL A 183 0.40 -4.40 -5.61
C VAL A 183 0.89 -5.68 -4.95
N ASP A 184 1.68 -5.58 -3.88
CA ASP A 184 2.19 -6.75 -3.16
C ASP A 184 1.05 -7.60 -2.59
N HIS A 185 0.08 -6.98 -1.92
CA HIS A 185 -1.11 -7.66 -1.43
C HIS A 185 -1.93 -8.27 -2.56
N ALA A 186 -2.10 -7.59 -3.70
CA ALA A 186 -2.78 -8.17 -4.85
C ALA A 186 -2.04 -9.39 -5.42
N LEU A 187 -0.69 -9.38 -5.41
CA LEU A 187 0.12 -10.49 -5.91
C LEU A 187 0.16 -11.69 -4.95
N LEU A 188 0.03 -11.47 -3.64
CA LEU A 188 0.08 -12.53 -2.63
C LEU A 188 -1.30 -13.04 -2.22
N GLY A 189 -2.23 -12.13 -1.96
CA GLY A 189 -3.54 -12.42 -1.36
C GLY A 189 -4.67 -12.66 -2.35
N CYS A 190 -4.49 -12.36 -3.65
CA CYS A 190 -5.54 -12.64 -4.62
C CYS A 190 -5.76 -14.17 -4.76
N ASN A 191 -6.91 -14.64 -4.24
CA ASN A 191 -7.33 -16.04 -4.33
C ASN A 191 -7.59 -16.50 -5.78
N SER A 192 -7.80 -15.56 -6.71
CA SER A 192 -8.02 -15.85 -8.12
C SER A 192 -6.70 -15.78 -8.89
N THR A 193 -6.17 -16.95 -9.26
CA THR A 193 -4.99 -17.06 -10.11
C THR A 193 -5.18 -16.30 -11.43
N SER A 194 -6.36 -16.37 -12.06
CA SER A 194 -6.62 -15.69 -13.32
C SER A 194 -6.57 -14.17 -13.21
N LEU A 195 -7.15 -13.58 -12.16
CA LEU A 195 -7.08 -12.13 -11.95
C LEU A 195 -5.66 -11.66 -11.67
N ARG A 196 -4.91 -12.46 -10.90
CA ARG A 196 -3.51 -12.19 -10.62
C ARG A 196 -2.65 -12.23 -11.89
N ASP A 197 -2.88 -13.20 -12.76
CA ASP A 197 -2.15 -13.30 -14.03
C ASP A 197 -2.51 -12.15 -14.98
N ILE A 198 -3.76 -11.68 -14.97
CA ILE A 198 -4.16 -10.48 -15.72
C ILE A 198 -3.42 -9.25 -15.18
N LEU A 199 -3.37 -9.05 -13.85
CA LEU A 199 -2.61 -7.95 -13.23
C LEU A 199 -1.13 -8.01 -13.66
N VAL A 200 -0.48 -9.17 -13.54
CA VAL A 200 0.92 -9.34 -13.95
C VAL A 200 1.11 -9.02 -15.42
N ARG A 201 0.21 -9.50 -16.30
CA ARG A 201 0.25 -9.23 -17.73
C ARG A 201 0.14 -7.72 -18.02
N ARG A 202 -0.77 -7.01 -17.35
CA ARG A 202 -0.92 -5.55 -17.48
C ARG A 202 0.33 -4.80 -17.05
N LEU A 203 0.95 -5.20 -15.94
CA LEU A 203 2.22 -4.61 -15.51
C LEU A 203 3.38 -4.96 -16.46
N ALA A 204 3.30 -6.08 -17.17
CA ALA A 204 4.29 -6.53 -18.14
C ALA A 204 4.19 -5.80 -19.49
N GLU A 205 3.02 -5.25 -19.84
CA GLU A 205 2.82 -4.42 -21.05
C GLU A 205 3.85 -3.28 -21.10
N ASN A 206 4.24 -2.73 -19.94
CA ASN A 206 5.34 -1.77 -19.81
C ASN A 206 6.42 -2.26 -18.83
N SER A 207 6.98 -3.43 -19.13
CA SER A 207 7.99 -4.09 -18.27
C SER A 207 9.20 -3.22 -17.91
N THR A 208 9.70 -2.39 -18.84
CA THR A 208 10.80 -1.45 -18.58
C THR A 208 10.41 -0.41 -17.52
N LEU A 209 9.23 0.22 -17.67
CA LEU A 209 8.75 1.20 -16.69
C LEU A 209 8.48 0.54 -15.34
N THR A 210 7.89 -0.65 -15.32
CA THR A 210 7.67 -1.43 -14.09
C THR A 210 8.99 -1.69 -13.36
N ALA A 211 10.02 -2.15 -14.06
CA ALA A 211 11.34 -2.37 -13.48
C ALA A 211 11.99 -1.07 -13.00
N ASN A 212 11.85 0.04 -13.75
CA ASN A 212 12.34 1.35 -13.35
C ASN A 212 11.67 1.83 -12.06
N LEU A 213 10.35 1.70 -11.93
CA LEU A 213 9.59 2.09 -10.73
C LEU A 213 10.04 1.29 -9.50
N ILE A 214 10.27 -0.01 -9.64
CA ILE A 214 10.80 -0.88 -8.57
C ILE A 214 12.17 -0.37 -8.10
N VAL A 215 13.10 -0.16 -9.03
CA VAL A 215 14.45 0.30 -8.69
C VAL A 215 14.42 1.71 -8.11
N GLN A 216 13.64 2.61 -8.70
CA GLN A 216 13.48 3.98 -8.23
C GLN A 216 12.92 4.03 -6.82
N PHE A 217 11.93 3.19 -6.49
CA PHE A 217 11.40 3.11 -5.13
C PHE A 217 12.46 2.67 -4.14
N ILE A 218 13.28 1.65 -4.46
CA ILE A 218 14.40 1.23 -3.61
C ILE A 218 15.39 2.39 -3.39
N VAL A 219 15.74 3.11 -4.45
CA VAL A 219 16.64 4.27 -4.40
C VAL A 219 16.05 5.36 -3.49
N ASP A 220 14.78 5.70 -3.67
CA ASP A 220 14.09 6.71 -2.89
C ASP A 220 14.00 6.30 -1.42
N VAL A 221 13.68 5.03 -1.09
CA VAL A 221 13.71 4.55 0.31
C VAL A 221 15.10 4.71 0.90
N PHE A 222 16.16 4.31 0.19
CA PHE A 222 17.55 4.48 0.67
C PHE A 222 17.93 5.95 0.90
N ALA A 223 17.51 6.86 0.02
CA ALA A 223 17.79 8.28 0.15
C ALA A 223 17.12 8.93 1.38
N HIS A 224 16.04 8.32 1.89
CA HIS A 224 15.29 8.79 3.06
C HIS A 224 15.60 8.01 4.34
N VAL A 225 16.55 7.06 4.33
CA VAL A 225 17.00 6.39 5.56
C VAL A 225 17.78 7.40 6.41
N PRO A 226 17.28 7.81 7.59
CA PRO A 226 18.02 8.72 8.44
C PRO A 226 19.25 8.01 9.00
N GLU A 227 20.40 8.67 9.02
CA GLU A 227 21.67 8.12 9.55
C GLU A 227 21.53 7.70 11.03
N GLU A 228 20.68 8.39 11.79
CA GLU A 228 20.39 8.13 13.20
C GLU A 228 18.88 8.15 13.45
N SER A 229 18.17 7.05 13.18
CA SER A 229 16.77 6.94 13.65
C SER A 229 16.41 5.57 14.21
N ASP A 230 15.61 5.61 15.27
CA ASP A 230 14.88 4.48 15.85
C ASP A 230 13.69 4.03 14.96
N MET A 231 13.37 4.77 13.90
CA MET A 231 12.30 4.49 12.92
C MET A 231 12.69 3.41 11.91
N LYS A 232 13.24 2.28 12.37
CA LYS A 232 13.69 1.20 11.47
C LYS A 232 12.54 0.36 10.92
N LEU A 233 11.45 0.20 11.66
CA LEU A 233 10.35 -0.69 11.28
C LEU A 233 9.69 -0.30 9.94
N PRO A 234 9.31 0.97 9.70
CA PRO A 234 8.69 1.35 8.42
C PRO A 234 9.62 1.12 7.23
N ILE A 235 10.91 1.38 7.40
CA ILE A 235 11.93 1.17 6.36
C ILE A 235 12.06 -0.33 6.02
N TYR A 236 12.13 -1.20 7.03
CA TYR A 236 12.14 -2.65 6.79
C TYR A 236 10.86 -3.15 6.12
N GLN A 237 9.70 -2.56 6.44
CA GLN A 237 8.45 -2.88 5.75
C GLN A 237 8.50 -2.48 4.28
N CYS A 238 8.92 -1.26 3.95
CA CYS A 238 9.11 -0.82 2.56
C CYS A 238 10.00 -1.79 1.78
N PHE A 239 11.14 -2.17 2.36
CA PHE A 239 12.07 -3.10 1.76
C PHE A 239 11.52 -4.52 1.63
N SER A 240 10.75 -5.00 2.61
CA SER A 240 10.08 -6.30 2.51
C SER A 240 9.04 -6.32 1.39
N THR A 241 8.22 -5.28 1.29
CA THR A 241 7.17 -5.14 0.26
C THR A 241 7.78 -5.09 -1.14
N VAL A 242 8.82 -4.28 -1.37
CA VAL A 242 9.44 -4.20 -2.70
C VAL A 242 10.20 -5.48 -3.07
N ALA A 243 10.87 -6.13 -2.11
CA ALA A 243 11.52 -7.41 -2.35
C ALA A 243 10.50 -8.50 -2.70
N SER A 244 9.39 -8.54 -1.98
CA SER A 244 8.26 -9.44 -2.23
C SER A 244 7.68 -9.23 -3.64
N SER A 245 7.28 -7.99 -3.96
CA SER A 245 6.70 -7.67 -5.27
C SER A 245 7.67 -7.97 -6.42
N THR A 246 8.96 -7.68 -6.24
CA THR A 246 9.98 -7.98 -7.25
C THR A 246 10.09 -9.48 -7.50
N LEU A 247 10.17 -10.29 -6.44
CA LEU A 247 10.19 -11.75 -6.54
C LEU A 247 8.93 -12.25 -7.26
N GLN A 248 7.75 -11.85 -6.81
CA GLN A 248 6.47 -12.32 -7.37
C GLN A 248 6.31 -11.96 -8.85
N LEU A 249 6.66 -10.73 -9.24
CA LEU A 249 6.58 -10.29 -10.64
C LEU A 249 7.62 -11.00 -11.51
N ALA A 250 8.86 -11.12 -11.04
CA ALA A 250 9.91 -11.81 -11.78
C ALA A 250 9.60 -13.30 -12.00
N SER A 251 9.05 -13.97 -10.99
CA SER A 251 8.67 -15.38 -11.11
C SER A 251 7.49 -15.62 -12.07
N ARG A 252 6.63 -14.62 -12.29
CA ARG A 252 5.41 -14.75 -13.10
C ARG A 252 5.51 -14.11 -14.49
N SER A 253 6.53 -13.30 -14.76
CA SER A 253 6.67 -12.58 -16.02
C SER A 253 8.13 -12.47 -16.45
N LEU A 254 8.49 -13.24 -17.48
CA LEU A 254 9.81 -13.18 -18.12
C LEU A 254 10.16 -11.77 -18.66
N PRO A 255 9.24 -11.02 -19.29
CA PRO A 255 9.52 -9.64 -19.70
C PRO A 255 9.91 -8.73 -18.53
N ILE A 256 9.16 -8.78 -17.41
CA ILE A 256 9.48 -7.99 -16.22
C ILE A 256 10.81 -8.44 -15.62
N HIS A 257 11.04 -9.76 -15.51
CA HIS A 257 12.30 -10.29 -15.02
C HIS A 257 13.49 -9.79 -15.84
N THR A 258 13.41 -9.87 -17.17
CA THR A 258 14.46 -9.39 -18.08
C THR A 258 14.71 -7.89 -17.92
N ALA A 259 13.64 -7.09 -17.80
CA ALA A 259 13.76 -5.65 -17.59
C ALA A 259 14.41 -5.31 -16.23
N LEU A 260 14.06 -6.05 -15.17
CA LEU A 260 14.70 -5.92 -13.85
C LEU A 260 16.20 -6.21 -13.92
N LEU A 261 16.63 -7.23 -14.66
CA LEU A 261 18.05 -7.53 -14.83
C LEU A 261 18.78 -6.40 -15.57
N LYS A 262 18.20 -5.88 -16.65
CA LYS A 262 18.75 -4.73 -17.40
C LYS A 262 18.89 -3.47 -16.52
N ASN A 263 18.03 -3.32 -15.51
CA ASN A 263 18.06 -2.21 -14.56
C ASN A 263 18.89 -2.50 -13.29
N ASN A 264 19.79 -3.49 -13.31
CA ASN A 264 20.67 -3.83 -12.18
C ASN A 264 19.92 -4.13 -10.87
N SER A 265 18.70 -4.67 -10.95
CA SER A 265 17.89 -5.03 -9.78
C SER A 265 18.62 -5.93 -8.78
N ILE A 266 19.51 -6.82 -9.24
CA ILE A 266 20.34 -7.67 -8.37
C ILE A 266 21.18 -6.83 -7.42
N GLN A 267 21.83 -5.77 -7.92
CA GLN A 267 22.66 -4.89 -7.11
C GLN A 267 21.80 -4.19 -6.04
N TRP A 268 20.60 -3.73 -6.42
CA TRP A 268 19.67 -3.10 -5.50
C TRP A 268 19.14 -4.08 -4.44
N MET A 269 18.76 -5.29 -4.84
CA MET A 269 18.34 -6.34 -3.91
C MET A 269 19.45 -6.78 -2.97
N SER A 270 20.70 -6.77 -3.44
CA SER A 270 21.88 -7.02 -2.60
C SER A 270 22.08 -5.93 -1.55
N ARG A 271 21.83 -4.66 -1.90
CA ARG A 271 21.86 -3.55 -0.94
C ARG A 271 20.74 -3.66 0.09
N VAL A 272 19.53 -4.00 -0.34
CA VAL A 272 18.38 -4.25 0.54
C VAL A 272 18.70 -5.40 1.51
N LEU A 273 19.24 -6.50 1.01
CA LEU A 273 19.68 -7.64 1.84
C LEU A 273 20.73 -7.23 2.87
N ARG A 274 21.72 -6.43 2.48
CA ARG A 274 22.75 -5.92 3.40
C ARG A 274 22.13 -5.04 4.49
N PHE A 275 21.13 -4.22 4.15
CA PHE A 275 20.39 -3.42 5.13
C PHE A 275 19.56 -4.29 6.09
N ALA A 276 18.82 -5.28 5.55
CA ALA A 276 18.05 -6.27 6.30
C ALA A 276 18.89 -7.06 7.32
N THR A 277 20.18 -7.25 7.02
CA THR A 277 21.12 -8.05 7.83
C THR A 277 22.17 -7.21 8.57
N GLN A 278 22.01 -5.88 8.57
CA GLN A 278 22.92 -4.98 9.28
C GLN A 278 22.83 -5.23 10.80
N GLY A 279 23.97 -5.09 11.49
CA GLY A 279 24.01 -5.23 12.94
C GLY A 279 23.23 -4.09 13.59
N ALA A 280 22.11 -4.42 14.24
CA ALA A 280 21.27 -3.49 14.97
C ALA A 280 20.60 -4.19 16.15
N ARG A 281 20.21 -3.44 17.19
CA ARG A 281 19.30 -3.94 18.21
C ARG A 281 17.91 -4.05 17.59
N PHE A 282 17.38 -5.27 17.50
CA PHE A 282 16.05 -5.52 16.98
C PHE A 282 15.04 -5.66 18.13
N THR A 283 13.83 -5.11 17.93
CA THR A 283 12.65 -5.61 18.63
C THR A 283 12.15 -6.87 17.92
N TYR A 284 11.34 -7.69 18.60
CA TYR A 284 10.76 -8.90 18.01
C TYR A 284 10.06 -8.64 16.67
N VAL A 285 9.26 -7.57 16.59
CA VAL A 285 8.53 -7.19 15.37
C VAL A 285 9.50 -6.80 14.25
N VAL A 286 10.54 -6.01 14.56
CA VAL A 286 11.53 -5.59 13.55
C VAL A 286 12.33 -6.77 13.05
N LEU A 287 12.74 -7.70 13.93
CA LEU A 287 13.46 -8.91 13.52
C LEU A 287 12.62 -9.75 12.56
N ARG A 288 11.34 -9.94 12.84
CA ARG A 288 10.44 -10.73 11.98
C ARG A 288 10.35 -10.12 10.57
N VAL A 289 10.16 -8.81 10.48
CA VAL A 289 10.08 -8.11 9.17
C VAL A 289 11.43 -8.13 8.44
N ALA A 290 12.54 -7.93 9.16
CA ALA A 290 13.87 -7.97 8.58
C ALA A 290 14.24 -9.36 8.03
N THR A 291 13.92 -10.43 8.76
CA THR A 291 14.15 -11.82 8.32
C THR A 291 13.31 -12.18 7.10
N ASP A 292 12.03 -11.78 7.09
CA ASP A 292 11.14 -11.97 5.94
C ASP A 292 11.65 -11.21 4.71
N CYS A 293 12.08 -9.95 4.88
CA CYS A 293 12.72 -9.16 3.84
C CYS A 293 13.97 -9.85 3.28
N ALA A 294 14.89 -10.28 4.16
CA ALA A 294 16.11 -10.98 3.76
C ALA A 294 15.80 -12.26 2.99
N SER A 295 14.81 -13.04 3.43
CA SER A 295 14.37 -14.27 2.76
C SER A 295 13.88 -14.00 1.35
N LYS A 296 13.05 -12.98 1.15
CA LYS A 296 12.55 -12.57 -0.17
C LYS A 296 13.66 -12.13 -1.12
N CYS A 297 14.62 -11.33 -0.62
CA CYS A 297 15.79 -10.93 -1.41
C CYS A 297 16.63 -12.15 -1.83
N LEU A 298 16.88 -13.09 -0.92
CA LEU A 298 17.64 -14.30 -1.20
C LEU A 298 16.93 -15.19 -2.23
N LEU A 299 15.60 -15.38 -2.10
CA LEU A 299 14.82 -16.14 -3.07
C LEU A 299 14.89 -15.53 -4.47
N TYR A 300 14.82 -14.21 -4.58
CA TYR A 300 14.99 -13.53 -5.87
C TYR A 300 16.39 -13.75 -6.45
N ILE A 301 17.44 -13.63 -5.63
CA ILE A 301 18.82 -13.87 -6.05
C ILE A 301 19.01 -15.33 -6.52
N ILE A 302 18.47 -16.30 -5.79
CA ILE A 302 18.51 -17.73 -6.16
C ILE A 302 17.85 -17.92 -7.52
N ARG A 303 16.66 -17.34 -7.73
CA ARG A 303 15.96 -17.40 -9.02
C ARG A 303 16.84 -16.89 -10.16
N VAL A 304 17.56 -15.77 -9.97
CA VAL A 304 18.45 -15.26 -11.02
C VAL A 304 19.67 -16.18 -11.25
N MET A 305 20.18 -16.81 -10.20
CA MET A 305 21.27 -17.78 -10.33
C MET A 305 20.84 -19.04 -11.08
N GLU A 306 19.60 -19.51 -10.88
CA GLU A 306 19.02 -20.64 -11.61
C GLU A 306 18.93 -20.37 -13.12
N ASP A 307 18.74 -19.11 -13.51
CA ASP A 307 18.72 -18.67 -14.91
C ASP A 307 20.14 -18.57 -15.53
N GLY A 308 21.19 -19.07 -14.85
CA GLY A 308 22.55 -19.21 -15.38
C GLY A 308 23.46 -18.00 -15.19
N HIS A 309 23.01 -16.98 -14.45
CA HIS A 309 23.78 -15.76 -14.21
C HIS A 309 24.83 -15.92 -13.09
N SER A 310 25.89 -16.68 -13.39
CA SER A 310 26.96 -17.02 -12.44
C SER A 310 27.76 -15.82 -11.89
N TYR A 311 27.78 -14.68 -12.61
CA TYR A 311 28.43 -13.43 -12.17
C TYR A 311 27.83 -12.87 -10.87
N ILE A 312 26.62 -13.29 -10.49
CA ILE A 312 25.98 -12.95 -9.23
C ILE A 312 26.80 -13.39 -8.03
N ARG A 313 27.52 -14.51 -8.15
CA ARG A 313 28.47 -14.96 -7.11
C ARG A 313 29.64 -13.99 -6.95
N GLN A 314 30.05 -13.28 -8.00
CA GLN A 314 31.08 -12.24 -7.92
C GLN A 314 30.52 -10.94 -7.33
N LEU A 315 29.28 -10.58 -7.69
CA LEU A 315 28.59 -9.37 -7.23
C LEU A 315 28.23 -9.40 -5.74
N LEU A 316 27.91 -10.59 -5.23
CA LEU A 316 27.61 -10.83 -3.81
C LEU A 316 28.81 -11.36 -3.01
N GLY A 317 29.88 -11.80 -3.68
CA GLY A 317 31.00 -12.50 -3.05
C GLY A 317 30.57 -13.73 -2.23
N CYS A 318 31.47 -14.24 -1.37
CA CYS A 318 31.11 -15.21 -0.32
C CYS A 318 30.18 -14.63 0.76
N ASP A 319 29.68 -13.40 0.58
CA ASP A 319 28.92 -12.72 1.63
C ASP A 319 27.49 -13.27 1.78
N ILE A 320 26.87 -13.91 0.77
CA ILE A 320 25.57 -14.61 0.96
C ILE A 320 25.68 -15.65 2.08
N LEU A 321 26.75 -16.46 2.07
CA LEU A 321 27.03 -17.45 3.10
C LEU A 321 27.29 -16.77 4.45
N ARG A 322 28.02 -15.66 4.47
CA ARG A 322 28.17 -14.86 5.70
C ARG A 322 26.86 -14.27 6.20
N TYR A 323 25.97 -13.79 5.34
CA TYR A 323 24.68 -13.22 5.71
C TYR A 323 23.73 -14.29 6.23
N LEU A 324 23.68 -15.47 5.59
CA LEU A 324 22.96 -16.65 6.08
C LEU A 324 23.51 -17.13 7.43
N LEU A 325 24.84 -17.28 7.57
CA LEU A 325 25.49 -17.62 8.83
C LEU A 325 25.25 -16.57 9.92
N LYS A 326 25.18 -15.29 9.56
CA LYS A 326 24.94 -14.18 10.50
C LYS A 326 23.48 -14.11 10.93
N ALA A 327 22.53 -14.33 10.03
CA ALA A 327 21.12 -14.46 10.35
C ALA A 327 20.89 -15.66 11.30
N CYS A 328 21.48 -16.82 10.99
CA CYS A 328 21.45 -17.99 11.86
C CYS A 328 22.12 -17.73 13.22
N ARG A 329 23.29 -17.08 13.26
CA ARG A 329 23.97 -16.73 14.52
C ARG A 329 23.18 -15.73 15.36
N ASN A 330 22.54 -14.74 14.75
CA ASN A 330 21.70 -13.78 15.48
C ASN A 330 20.45 -14.46 16.06
N LEU A 331 19.86 -15.41 15.33
CA LEU A 331 18.78 -16.26 15.87
C LEU A 331 19.28 -17.12 17.05
N HIS A 332 20.49 -17.66 16.94
CA HIS A 332 21.08 -18.54 17.95
C HIS A 332 21.58 -17.80 19.20
N ALA A 333 22.01 -16.54 19.05
CA ALA A 333 22.48 -15.68 20.13
C ALA A 333 21.34 -15.04 20.95
N HIS A 334 20.11 -15.11 20.44
CA HIS A 334 18.92 -14.59 21.10
C HIS A 334 17.80 -15.64 21.14
N PRO A 335 18.01 -16.78 21.84
CA PRO A 335 17.02 -17.86 21.92
C PRO A 335 15.70 -17.39 22.57
N GLU A 336 15.74 -16.36 23.43
CA GLU A 336 14.54 -15.72 23.98
C GLU A 336 13.56 -15.14 22.94
N LEU A 337 14.00 -14.98 21.68
CA LEU A 337 13.15 -14.55 20.57
C LEU A 337 12.37 -15.69 19.91
N MET A 338 12.75 -16.95 20.15
CA MET A 338 12.02 -18.15 19.69
C MET A 338 11.03 -18.67 20.74
N ASP A 339 11.31 -18.47 22.03
CA ASP A 339 10.50 -19.03 23.13
C ASP A 339 9.20 -18.25 23.44
N ARG A 340 8.91 -17.14 22.75
CA ARG A 340 7.68 -16.36 22.96
C ARG A 340 6.44 -16.86 22.21
N GLU A 341 6.55 -17.95 21.44
CA GLU A 341 5.38 -18.58 20.80
C GLU A 341 4.72 -19.71 21.62
N LEU A 342 5.20 -20.00 22.84
CA LEU A 342 4.68 -21.13 23.66
C LEU A 342 4.15 -20.75 25.06
N LYS A 343 3.70 -19.51 25.28
CA LYS A 343 2.93 -19.14 26.48
C LYS A 343 1.69 -18.32 26.19
#